data_AF-A0A352R9Z0-F1
#
_entry.id   AF-A0A352R9Z0-F1
#
_cell.length_a   1.000
_cell.length_b   1.000
_cell.length_c   1.000
_cell.angle_alpha   90.00
_cell.angle_beta   90.00
_cell.angle_gamma   90.00
#
_symmetry.space_group_name_H-M   'P 1'
#
loop_
_entity.id
_entity.type
_entity.pdbx_description
1 polymer ?
#
loop_
_entity_poly.entity_id
_entity_poly.type
_entity_poly.pdbx_seq_one_letter_code
_entity_poly.pdbx_strand_id
1 'polypeptide(L)'
;MLASVFSKTRPFNYLVIGILSLFFFSIKIIALAKPTADWVYYAEQFGLYVLLFASLFILNFITLKNGLTKGNNYALFLFFVFLLFFSSIFQNKNIIISNFLLLLALRRLISLKSLLQTKEKIFDASFWIFLAALFHFWSIFYIILVFIAVILHVSKDYRNWIIPFIALFAVTILFFLANSILDNSLMSTLLDKTYISFDFYYFENIYQRIALATFTSLSLFAFVLHVFDVRNKALNMQSSHKTILFSFILGVGIYVLSANKNNGCLAFCFGPLAIIGANFIEKIENNWVKEIVVYALLGLGIFFFIMQL
;
A
#
# COMPACT_ATOMS: atom_id res chain seq x y z
N MET A 1 -4.75 -24.71 -10.62
CA MET A 1 -5.48 -23.95 -11.66
C MET A 1 -5.63 -22.47 -11.28
N LEU A 2 -5.51 -22.09 -10.00
CA LEU A 2 -5.67 -20.70 -9.57
C LEU A 2 -4.53 -19.81 -10.09
N ALA A 3 -3.28 -20.30 -10.09
CA ALA A 3 -2.19 -19.56 -10.71
C ALA A 3 -2.43 -19.36 -12.21
N SER A 4 -3.03 -20.32 -12.91
CA SER A 4 -3.39 -20.17 -14.33
C SER A 4 -4.49 -19.12 -14.60
N VAL A 5 -5.37 -18.85 -13.62
CA VAL A 5 -6.42 -17.82 -13.72
C VAL A 5 -5.78 -16.42 -13.63
N PHE A 6 -4.87 -16.22 -12.67
CA PHE A 6 -4.22 -14.93 -12.45
C PHE A 6 -3.01 -14.66 -13.35
N SER A 7 -2.54 -15.65 -14.12
CA SER A 7 -1.46 -15.46 -15.10
C SER A 7 -1.86 -14.56 -16.28
N LYS A 8 -3.16 -14.35 -16.51
CA LYS A 8 -3.69 -13.48 -17.57
C LYS A 8 -4.48 -12.32 -16.97
N THR A 9 -4.34 -11.14 -17.57
CA THR A 9 -5.19 -9.99 -17.25
C THR A 9 -6.58 -10.18 -17.84
N ARG A 10 -7.55 -10.57 -17.01
CA ARG A 10 -8.96 -10.71 -17.40
C ARG A 10 -9.85 -9.87 -16.50
N PRO A 11 -10.87 -9.17 -17.03
CA PRO A 11 -11.85 -8.43 -16.22
C PRO A 11 -12.48 -9.31 -15.13
N PHE A 12 -12.72 -10.58 -15.45
CA PHE A 12 -13.22 -11.60 -14.51
C PHE A 12 -12.40 -11.68 -13.21
N ASN A 13 -11.07 -11.59 -13.28
CA ASN A 13 -10.21 -11.71 -12.10
C ASN A 13 -10.40 -10.54 -11.11
N TYR A 14 -10.76 -9.36 -11.60
CA TYR A 14 -11.08 -8.20 -10.76
C TYR A 14 -12.41 -8.37 -10.07
N LEU A 15 -13.41 -8.92 -10.78
CA LEU A 15 -14.71 -9.24 -10.19
C LEU A 15 -14.57 -10.28 -9.08
N VAL A 16 -13.81 -11.35 -9.32
CA VAL A 16 -13.56 -12.39 -8.32
C VAL A 16 -12.91 -11.83 -7.07
N ILE A 17 -11.82 -11.06 -7.20
CA ILE A 17 -11.15 -10.48 -6.03
C ILE A 17 -12.00 -9.39 -5.38
N GLY A 18 -12.76 -8.61 -6.15
CA GLY A 18 -13.73 -7.66 -5.64
C GLY A 18 -14.75 -8.35 -4.74
N ILE A 19 -15.44 -9.36 -5.25
CA ILE A 19 -16.45 -10.11 -4.49
C ILE A 19 -15.84 -10.77 -3.26
N LEU A 20 -14.68 -11.43 -3.38
CA LEU A 20 -14.00 -12.05 -2.24
C LEU A 20 -13.60 -11.02 -1.19
N SER A 21 -13.02 -9.89 -1.59
CA SER A 21 -12.67 -8.82 -0.67
C SER A 21 -13.89 -8.21 0.02
N LEU A 22 -15.02 -8.05 -0.69
CA LEU A 22 -16.27 -7.59 -0.09
C LEU A 22 -16.75 -8.60 0.95
N PHE A 23 -16.72 -9.89 0.63
CA PHE A 23 -17.14 -10.97 1.54
C PHE A 23 -16.33 -10.96 2.84
N PHE A 24 -15.00 -10.99 2.76
CA PHE A 24 -14.14 -10.96 3.95
C PHE A 24 -14.26 -9.63 4.73
N PHE A 25 -14.37 -8.50 4.03
CA PHE A 25 -14.62 -7.21 4.68
C PHE A 25 -15.93 -7.22 5.47
N SER A 26 -17.00 -7.71 4.86
CA SER A 26 -18.33 -7.79 5.47
C SER A 26 -18.33 -8.68 6.71
N ILE A 27 -17.69 -9.85 6.65
CA ILE A 27 -17.54 -10.74 7.81
C ILE A 27 -16.86 -10.00 8.97
N LYS A 28 -15.75 -9.30 8.72
CA LYS A 28 -15.01 -8.61 9.78
C LYS A 28 -15.82 -7.45 10.38
N ILE A 29 -16.53 -6.67 9.55
CA ILE A 29 -17.37 -5.57 10.03
C ILE A 29 -18.54 -6.09 10.87
N ILE A 30 -19.19 -7.19 10.46
CA ILE A 30 -20.30 -7.79 11.22
C ILE A 30 -19.79 -8.38 12.54
N ALA A 31 -18.66 -9.09 12.52
CA ALA A 31 -18.09 -9.71 13.72
C ALA A 31 -17.70 -8.69 14.82
N LEU A 32 -17.29 -7.49 14.41
CA LEU A 32 -16.85 -6.42 15.32
C LEU A 32 -17.82 -5.23 15.37
N ALA A 33 -19.05 -5.42 14.88
CA ALA A 33 -20.04 -4.38 14.91
C ALA A 33 -20.35 -4.01 16.37
N LYS A 34 -20.30 -2.71 16.67
CA LYS A 34 -20.72 -2.22 18.00
C LYS A 34 -22.23 -2.45 18.17
N PRO A 35 -22.72 -2.66 19.40
CA PRO A 35 -24.15 -2.83 19.67
C PRO A 35 -25.02 -1.64 19.19
N THR A 36 -24.43 -0.46 19.02
CA THR A 36 -25.08 0.78 18.56
C THR A 36 -24.81 1.07 17.07
N ALA A 37 -24.59 0.03 16.25
CA ALA A 37 -24.30 0.21 14.82
C ALA A 37 -25.58 0.57 14.04
N ASP A 38 -25.73 1.84 13.72
CA ASP A 38 -26.83 2.37 12.90
C ASP A 38 -26.53 2.29 11.39
N TRP A 39 -27.54 2.59 10.56
CA TRP A 39 -27.39 2.64 9.10
C TRP A 39 -26.24 3.53 8.61
N VAL A 40 -25.99 4.65 9.31
CA VAL A 40 -24.89 5.59 9.00
C VAL A 40 -23.53 4.91 9.16
N TYR A 41 -23.35 4.05 10.17
CA TYR A 41 -22.12 3.30 10.37
C TYR A 41 -21.84 2.36 9.20
N TYR A 42 -22.85 1.60 8.76
CA TYR A 42 -22.70 0.69 7.62
C TYR A 42 -22.43 1.44 6.31
N ALA A 43 -23.04 2.61 6.11
CA ALA A 43 -22.76 3.47 4.97
C ALA A 43 -21.30 3.98 4.96
N GLU A 44 -20.77 4.37 6.12
CA GLU A 44 -19.37 4.76 6.26
C GLU A 44 -18.42 3.60 5.96
N GLN A 45 -18.69 2.41 6.52
CA GLN A 45 -17.88 1.20 6.26
C GLN A 45 -17.91 0.80 4.79
N PHE A 46 -19.06 0.93 4.12
CA PHE A 46 -19.16 0.70 2.68
C PHE A 46 -18.30 1.71 1.89
N GLY A 47 -18.30 2.99 2.27
CA GLY A 47 -17.40 4.00 1.70
C GLY A 47 -15.92 3.63 1.84
N LEU A 48 -15.52 3.11 3.00
CA LEU A 48 -14.15 2.61 3.22
C LEU A 48 -13.82 1.39 2.36
N TYR A 49 -14.78 0.48 2.19
CA TYR A 49 -14.62 -0.65 1.28
C TYR A 49 -14.42 -0.19 -0.17
N VAL A 50 -15.21 0.77 -0.67
CA VAL A 50 -15.06 1.32 -2.02
C VAL A 50 -13.65 1.89 -2.21
N LEU A 51 -13.13 2.59 -1.20
CA LEU A 51 -11.79 3.16 -1.23
C LEU A 51 -10.70 2.06 -1.26
N LEU A 52 -10.88 1.00 -0.46
CA LEU A 52 -10.01 -0.17 -0.46
C LEU A 52 -10.08 -0.93 -1.81
N PHE A 53 -11.26 -1.08 -2.39
CA PHE A 53 -11.43 -1.66 -3.73
C PHE A 53 -10.76 -0.80 -4.80
N ALA A 54 -10.86 0.53 -4.69
CA ALA A 54 -10.14 1.44 -5.57
C ALA A 54 -8.61 1.32 -5.41
N SER A 55 -8.10 1.02 -4.21
CA SER A 55 -6.67 0.75 -3.97
C SER A 55 -6.17 -0.49 -4.73
N LEU A 56 -6.97 -1.57 -4.78
CA LEU A 56 -6.69 -2.77 -5.58
C LEU A 56 -6.60 -2.43 -7.07
N PHE A 57 -7.53 -1.61 -7.56
CA PHE A 57 -7.58 -1.21 -8.97
C PHE A 57 -6.38 -0.33 -9.35
N ILE A 58 -6.01 0.64 -8.49
CA ILE A 58 -4.84 1.49 -8.69
C ILE A 58 -3.56 0.65 -8.71
N LEU A 59 -3.37 -0.27 -7.77
CA LEU A 59 -2.19 -1.13 -7.74
C LEU A 59 -2.01 -1.85 -9.07
N ASN A 60 -3.09 -2.43 -9.57
CA ASN A 60 -3.02 -3.16 -10.82
C ASN A 60 -2.85 -2.23 -12.04
N PHE A 61 -3.47 -1.04 -12.03
CA PHE A 61 -3.18 -0.02 -13.04
C PHE A 61 -1.68 0.35 -13.05
N ILE A 62 -1.05 0.47 -11.88
CA ILE A 62 0.38 0.72 -11.75
C ILE A 62 1.19 -0.42 -12.38
N THR A 63 0.85 -1.69 -12.11
CA THR A 63 1.60 -2.82 -12.64
C THR A 63 1.49 -2.95 -14.15
N LEU A 64 0.27 -2.90 -14.69
CA LEU A 64 0.02 -3.10 -16.11
C LEU A 64 0.54 -1.94 -16.96
N LYS A 65 0.26 -0.70 -16.57
CA LYS A 65 0.64 0.47 -17.38
C LYS A 65 2.16 0.68 -17.44
N ASN A 66 2.88 0.29 -16.38
CA ASN A 66 4.33 0.47 -16.30
C ASN A 66 5.12 -0.82 -16.60
N GLY A 67 4.45 -1.89 -17.01
CA GLY A 67 5.06 -3.18 -17.36
C GLY A 67 5.80 -3.85 -16.20
N LEU A 68 5.44 -3.55 -14.95
CA LEU A 68 6.15 -4.06 -13.76
C LEU A 68 5.96 -5.56 -13.54
N THR A 69 4.97 -6.15 -14.20
CA THR A 69 4.69 -7.58 -14.33
C THR A 69 4.47 -7.88 -15.81
N LYS A 70 4.63 -9.13 -16.27
CA LYS A 70 4.43 -9.47 -17.71
C LYS A 70 2.95 -9.68 -18.05
N GLY A 71 2.08 -8.73 -17.67
CA GLY A 71 0.65 -8.76 -18.03
C GLY A 71 -0.17 -9.78 -17.25
N ASN A 72 0.15 -9.97 -15.97
CA ASN A 72 -0.57 -10.84 -15.04
C ASN A 72 -1.27 -10.04 -13.93
N ASN A 73 -2.20 -10.70 -13.23
CA ASN A 73 -2.96 -10.15 -12.10
C ASN A 73 -2.46 -10.71 -10.74
N TYR A 74 -1.23 -11.25 -10.66
CA TYR A 74 -0.71 -11.79 -9.41
C TYR A 74 -0.51 -10.71 -8.34
N ALA A 75 -0.15 -9.48 -8.74
CA ALA A 75 -0.02 -8.38 -7.78
C ALA A 75 -1.36 -8.04 -7.13
N LEU A 76 -2.45 -8.07 -7.90
CA LEU A 76 -3.80 -7.86 -7.39
C LEU A 76 -4.16 -8.95 -6.37
N PHE A 77 -3.90 -10.21 -6.71
CA PHE A 77 -4.10 -11.35 -5.83
C PHE A 77 -3.29 -11.27 -4.53
N LEU A 78 -2.00 -10.98 -4.62
CA LEU A 78 -1.13 -10.88 -3.44
C LEU A 78 -1.53 -9.74 -2.52
N PHE A 79 -1.91 -8.59 -3.07
CA PHE A 79 -2.43 -7.49 -2.26
C PHE A 79 -3.67 -7.90 -1.48
N PHE A 80 -4.60 -8.60 -2.13
CA PHE A 80 -5.77 -9.17 -1.46
C PHE A 80 -5.37 -10.17 -0.36
N VAL A 81 -4.43 -11.08 -0.62
CA VAL A 81 -3.91 -12.00 0.41
C VAL A 81 -3.31 -11.24 1.59
N PHE A 82 -2.52 -10.19 1.37
CA PHE A 82 -1.94 -9.39 2.45
C PHE A 82 -2.98 -8.63 3.27
N LEU A 83 -4.09 -8.22 2.67
CA LEU A 83 -5.24 -7.68 3.42
C LEU A 83 -5.84 -8.73 4.36
N LEU A 84 -5.90 -10.01 3.95
CA LEU A 84 -6.38 -11.10 4.81
C LEU A 84 -5.42 -11.41 5.97
N PHE A 85 -4.10 -11.33 5.73
CA PHE A 85 -3.09 -11.49 6.78
C PHE A 85 -3.26 -10.51 7.94
N PHE A 86 -3.76 -9.30 7.66
CA PHE A 86 -3.91 -8.23 8.64
C PHE A 86 -5.29 -7.58 8.57
N SER A 87 -6.31 -8.34 8.96
CA SER A 87 -7.72 -7.90 8.96
C SER A 87 -8.00 -6.63 9.77
N SER A 88 -7.12 -6.27 10.71
CA SER A 88 -7.13 -5.00 11.47
C SER A 88 -7.17 -3.75 10.60
N ILE A 89 -6.69 -3.81 9.35
CA ILE A 89 -6.75 -2.69 8.42
C ILE A 89 -8.20 -2.25 8.14
N PHE A 90 -9.14 -3.18 8.10
CA PHE A 90 -10.54 -2.91 7.77
C PHE A 90 -11.23 -1.97 8.77
N GLN A 91 -10.71 -1.86 9.99
CA GLN A 91 -11.25 -0.99 11.02
C GLN A 91 -10.60 0.39 11.05
N ASN A 92 -9.41 0.54 10.45
CA ASN A 92 -8.63 1.77 10.58
C ASN A 92 -8.81 2.69 9.37
N LYS A 93 -9.84 3.53 9.43
CA LYS A 93 -10.19 4.53 8.41
C LYS A 93 -8.98 5.36 7.97
N ASN A 94 -8.19 5.85 8.91
CA ASN A 94 -7.05 6.72 8.63
C ASN A 94 -5.97 6.02 7.82
N ILE A 95 -5.70 4.74 8.13
CA ILE A 95 -4.73 3.93 7.41
C ILE A 95 -5.23 3.61 6.01
N ILE A 96 -6.51 3.24 5.84
CA ILE A 96 -7.09 2.95 4.52
C ILE A 96 -6.96 4.18 3.60
N ILE A 97 -7.37 5.35 4.08
CA ILE A 97 -7.29 6.61 3.33
C ILE A 97 -5.83 6.94 3.02
N SER A 98 -4.95 6.94 4.03
CA SER A 98 -3.53 7.24 3.84
C SER A 98 -2.86 6.29 2.84
N ASN A 99 -3.16 4.99 2.90
CA ASN A 99 -2.55 4.00 2.03
C ASN A 99 -2.96 4.20 0.57
N PHE A 100 -4.23 4.50 0.33
CA PHE A 100 -4.73 4.84 -1.01
C PHE A 100 -4.05 6.08 -1.59
N LEU A 101 -3.89 7.14 -0.79
CA LEU A 101 -3.19 8.35 -1.20
C LEU A 101 -1.71 8.07 -1.53
N LEU A 102 -1.03 7.24 -0.73
CA LEU A 102 0.33 6.81 -1.05
C LEU A 102 0.41 5.96 -2.34
N LEU A 103 -0.58 5.13 -2.63
CA LEU A 103 -0.64 4.41 -3.92
C LEU A 103 -0.84 5.36 -5.11
N LEU A 104 -1.63 6.43 -4.95
CA LEU A 104 -1.75 7.49 -5.96
C LEU A 104 -0.42 8.22 -6.18
N ALA A 105 0.33 8.50 -5.10
CA ALA A 105 1.66 9.07 -5.19
C ALA A 105 2.62 8.13 -5.93
N LEU A 106 2.67 6.85 -5.53
CA LEU A 106 3.49 5.82 -6.16
C LEU A 106 3.20 5.69 -7.66
N ARG A 107 1.92 5.74 -8.06
CA ARG A 107 1.51 5.76 -9.47
C ARG A 107 2.16 6.90 -10.26
N ARG A 108 2.16 8.12 -9.70
CA ARG A 108 2.77 9.28 -10.36
C ARG A 108 4.29 9.15 -10.43
N LEU A 109 4.92 8.68 -9.35
CA LEU A 109 6.38 8.50 -9.29
C LEU A 109 6.89 7.46 -10.28
N ILE A 110 6.23 6.30 -10.40
CA ILE A 110 6.64 5.26 -11.36
C ILE A 110 6.49 5.76 -12.80
N SER A 111 5.47 6.59 -13.07
CA SER A 111 5.26 7.18 -14.39
C SER A 111 6.27 8.26 -14.79
N LEU A 112 7.17 8.69 -13.88
CA LEU A 112 8.24 9.66 -14.19
C LEU A 112 9.23 9.11 -15.21
N LYS A 113 9.32 7.78 -15.37
CA LYS A 113 10.09 7.12 -16.42
C LYS A 113 9.81 7.69 -17.82
N SER A 114 8.56 8.09 -18.10
CA SER A 114 8.20 8.60 -19.43
C SER A 114 8.72 10.00 -19.71
N LEU A 115 9.25 10.71 -18.69
CA LEU A 115 9.73 12.10 -18.74
C LEU A 115 8.71 13.16 -19.23
N LEU A 116 7.48 12.74 -19.53
CA LEU A 116 6.35 13.63 -19.84
C LEU A 116 5.82 14.25 -18.55
N GLN A 117 5.56 15.56 -18.56
CA GLN A 117 4.95 16.29 -17.44
C GLN A 117 5.63 16.01 -16.08
N THR A 118 6.97 15.99 -16.05
CA THR A 118 7.76 15.66 -14.86
C THR A 118 7.40 16.55 -13.67
N LYS A 119 7.27 17.87 -13.89
CA LYS A 119 6.94 18.83 -12.84
C LYS A 119 5.58 18.56 -12.18
N GLU A 120 4.55 18.35 -13.00
CA GLU A 120 3.19 18.03 -12.52
C GLU A 120 3.17 16.71 -11.76
N LYS A 121 3.87 15.68 -12.26
CA LYS A 121 3.95 14.38 -11.57
C LYS A 121 4.63 14.46 -10.22
N ILE A 122 5.71 15.27 -10.09
CA ILE A 122 6.40 15.49 -8.82
C ILE A 122 5.50 16.25 -7.85
N PHE A 123 4.80 17.29 -8.34
CA PHE A 123 3.84 18.05 -7.55
C PHE A 123 2.71 17.14 -7.04
N ASP A 124 2.04 16.41 -7.93
CA ASP A 124 0.96 15.49 -7.59
C ASP A 124 1.42 14.45 -6.56
N ALA A 125 2.58 13.82 -6.78
CA ALA A 125 3.09 12.81 -5.86
C ALA A 125 3.35 13.40 -4.47
N SER A 126 3.98 14.56 -4.40
CA SER A 126 4.25 15.26 -3.14
C SER A 126 2.96 15.68 -2.45
N PHE A 127 2.00 16.22 -3.21
CA PHE A 127 0.69 16.62 -2.71
C PHE A 127 -0.06 15.46 -2.08
N TRP A 128 -0.12 14.31 -2.76
CA TRP A 128 -0.77 13.11 -2.22
C TRP A 128 -0.09 12.58 -0.96
N ILE A 129 1.24 12.67 -0.86
CA ILE A 129 1.98 12.25 0.34
C ILE A 129 1.69 13.16 1.53
N PHE A 130 1.72 14.48 1.34
CA PHE A 130 1.40 15.41 2.42
C PHE A 130 -0.06 15.31 2.84
N LEU A 131 -0.98 15.10 1.89
CA LEU A 131 -2.38 14.82 2.22
C LEU A 131 -2.52 13.51 3.02
N ALA A 132 -1.77 12.47 2.69
CA ALA A 132 -1.73 11.21 3.44
C ALA A 132 -1.22 11.41 4.88
N ALA A 133 -0.22 12.28 5.06
CA ALA A 133 0.34 12.61 6.38
C ALA A 133 -0.69 13.25 7.32
N LEU A 134 -1.74 13.91 6.81
CA LEU A 134 -2.81 14.43 7.66
C LEU A 134 -3.65 13.30 8.31
N PHE A 135 -3.79 12.15 7.65
CA PHE A 135 -4.51 10.99 8.19
C PHE A 135 -3.62 10.12 9.06
N HIS A 136 -2.37 9.91 8.63
CA HIS A 136 -1.36 9.15 9.35
C HIS A 136 -0.01 9.87 9.27
N PHE A 137 0.37 10.56 10.35
CA PHE A 137 1.50 11.50 10.39
C PHE A 137 2.78 10.96 9.74
N TRP A 138 3.21 9.75 10.12
CA TRP A 138 4.45 9.15 9.64
C TRP A 138 4.48 8.84 8.14
N SER A 139 3.33 8.89 7.45
CA SER A 139 3.28 8.81 5.98
C SER A 139 4.08 9.94 5.30
N ILE A 140 4.37 11.04 6.00
CA ILE A 140 5.26 12.10 5.51
C ILE A 140 6.65 11.56 5.15
N PHE A 141 7.13 10.50 5.81
CA PHE A 141 8.42 9.87 5.53
C PHE A 141 8.53 9.38 4.08
N TYR A 142 7.39 9.10 3.44
CA TYR A 142 7.32 8.70 2.05
C TYR A 142 7.78 9.80 1.07
N ILE A 143 7.91 11.06 1.51
CA ILE A 143 8.43 12.17 0.69
C ILE A 143 9.87 11.91 0.21
N ILE A 144 10.63 11.12 0.96
CA ILE A 144 11.98 10.67 0.56
C ILE A 144 11.93 9.96 -0.79
N LEU A 145 10.85 9.21 -1.08
CA LEU A 145 10.68 8.54 -2.37
C LEU A 145 10.59 9.52 -3.54
N VAL A 146 10.03 10.71 -3.32
CA VAL A 146 9.95 11.75 -4.34
C VAL A 146 11.35 12.23 -4.70
N PHE A 147 12.18 12.53 -3.70
CA PHE A 147 13.56 12.95 -3.93
C PHE A 147 14.39 11.84 -4.60
N ILE A 148 14.21 10.58 -4.18
CA ILE A 148 14.83 9.43 -4.86
C ILE A 148 14.40 9.38 -6.33
N ALA A 149 13.11 9.56 -6.63
CA ALA A 149 12.62 9.56 -8.01
C ALA A 149 13.16 10.73 -8.83
N VAL A 150 13.32 11.92 -8.23
CA VAL A 150 13.98 13.07 -8.87
C VAL A 150 15.44 12.74 -9.19
N ILE A 151 16.19 12.14 -8.26
CA ILE A 151 17.57 11.72 -8.48
C ILE A 151 17.67 10.70 -9.62
N LEU A 152 16.76 9.71 -9.65
CA LEU A 152 16.78 8.62 -10.63
C LEU A 152 16.39 9.07 -12.04
N HIS A 153 15.51 10.06 -12.18
CA HIS A 153 14.91 10.41 -13.48
C HIS A 153 15.25 11.81 -13.99
N VAL A 154 15.44 12.79 -13.11
CA VAL A 154 15.40 14.22 -13.49
C VAL A 154 16.31 15.11 -12.60
N SER A 155 17.50 14.59 -12.25
CA SER A 155 18.41 15.22 -11.29
C SER A 155 18.98 16.58 -11.73
N LYS A 156 19.11 16.81 -13.04
CA LYS A 156 19.79 17.99 -13.61
C LYS A 156 19.02 19.31 -13.43
N ASP A 157 17.69 19.25 -13.34
CA ASP A 157 16.84 20.44 -13.25
C ASP A 157 16.60 20.82 -11.78
N TYR A 158 17.22 21.89 -11.30
CA TYR A 158 17.06 22.39 -9.92
C TYR A 158 15.59 22.67 -9.55
N ARG A 159 14.77 23.08 -10.53
CA ARG A 159 13.34 23.35 -10.35
C ARG A 159 12.59 22.14 -9.80
N ASN A 160 12.98 20.93 -10.19
CA ASN A 160 12.32 19.70 -9.75
C ASN A 160 12.52 19.42 -8.26
N TRP A 161 13.59 19.96 -7.66
CA TRP A 161 13.88 19.82 -6.24
C TRP A 161 13.02 20.75 -5.37
N ILE A 162 12.54 21.87 -5.93
CA ILE A 162 11.74 22.86 -5.22
C ILE A 162 10.26 22.47 -5.18
N ILE A 163 9.77 21.75 -6.21
CA ILE A 163 8.35 21.39 -6.37
C ILE A 163 7.74 20.70 -5.14
N PRO A 164 8.41 19.74 -4.47
CA PRO A 164 7.86 19.13 -3.25
C PRO A 164 7.51 20.16 -2.16
N PHE A 165 8.30 21.22 -2.01
CA PHE A 165 8.03 22.27 -1.03
C PHE A 165 6.82 23.14 -1.41
N ILE A 166 6.58 23.32 -2.72
CA ILE A 166 5.38 24.01 -3.21
C ILE A 166 4.13 23.19 -2.88
N ALA A 167 4.20 21.87 -3.05
CA ALA A 167 3.11 20.97 -2.68
C ALA A 167 2.86 20.96 -1.17
N LEU A 168 3.91 21.00 -0.35
CA LEU A 168 3.81 21.15 1.11
C LEU A 168 3.03 22.41 1.44
N PHE A 169 3.42 23.56 0.89
CA PHE A 169 2.77 24.83 1.13
C PHE A 169 1.27 24.80 0.75
N ALA A 170 0.93 24.20 -0.39
CA ALA A 170 -0.45 24.04 -0.82
C ALA A 170 -1.28 23.20 0.17
N VAL A 171 -0.75 22.06 0.63
CA VAL A 171 -1.44 21.21 1.62
C VAL A 171 -1.55 21.91 2.97
N THR A 172 -0.53 22.65 3.40
CA THR A 172 -0.58 23.42 4.64
C THR A 172 -1.68 24.49 4.61
N ILE A 173 -1.84 25.22 3.50
CA ILE A 173 -2.93 26.19 3.34
C ILE A 173 -4.29 25.49 3.43
N LEU A 174 -4.47 24.39 2.70
CA LEU A 174 -5.72 23.61 2.74
C LEU A 174 -6.02 23.07 4.15
N PHE A 175 -5.00 22.62 4.87
CA PHE A 175 -5.12 22.15 6.24
C PHE A 175 -5.60 23.27 7.17
N PHE A 176 -5.00 24.46 7.13
CA PHE A 176 -5.42 25.57 7.98
C PHE A 176 -6.84 26.06 7.64
N LEU A 177 -7.21 26.09 6.36
CA LEU A 177 -8.58 26.39 5.95
C LEU A 177 -9.57 25.37 6.53
N ALA A 178 -9.29 24.07 6.39
CA ALA A 178 -10.15 23.03 6.95
C ALA A 178 -10.20 23.05 8.48
N ASN A 179 -9.06 23.29 9.14
CA ASN A 179 -8.96 23.38 10.59
C ASN A 179 -9.74 24.58 11.15
N SER A 180 -9.79 25.70 10.42
CA SER A 180 -10.60 26.86 10.78
C SER A 180 -12.10 26.60 10.66
N ILE A 181 -12.54 25.71 9.75
CA ILE A 181 -13.95 25.32 9.60
C ILE A 181 -14.38 24.34 10.72
N LEU A 182 -13.42 23.58 11.27
CA LEU A 182 -13.65 22.54 12.27
C LEU A 182 -13.21 22.96 13.69
N ASP A 183 -13.26 24.26 13.98
CA ASP A 183 -12.97 24.85 15.30
C ASP A 183 -11.66 24.37 15.93
N ASN A 184 -10.58 24.30 15.14
CA ASN A 184 -9.23 23.91 15.56
C ASN A 184 -9.06 22.45 16.06
N SER A 185 -10.06 21.58 15.87
CA SER A 185 -10.00 20.17 16.31
C SER A 185 -8.99 19.32 15.53
N LEU A 186 -8.64 19.67 14.29
CA LEU A 186 -7.71 18.88 13.48
C LEU A 186 -6.26 19.04 13.95
N MET A 187 -5.89 20.21 14.46
CA MET A 187 -4.52 20.48 14.91
C MET A 187 -4.13 19.61 16.11
N SER A 188 -4.99 19.51 17.12
CA SER A 188 -4.74 18.66 18.29
C SER A 188 -4.62 17.19 17.89
N THR A 189 -5.56 16.68 17.08
CA THR A 189 -5.53 15.27 16.63
C THR A 189 -4.31 14.90 15.79
N LEU A 190 -3.68 15.87 15.11
CA LEU A 190 -2.45 15.66 14.35
C LEU A 190 -1.24 15.65 15.29
N LEU A 191 -1.15 16.63 16.20
CA LEU A 191 -0.08 16.75 17.19
C LEU A 191 -0.01 15.53 18.11
N ASP A 192 -1.16 14.99 18.51
CA ASP A 192 -1.22 13.79 19.36
C ASP A 192 -0.62 12.54 18.68
N LYS A 193 -0.36 12.58 17.36
CA LYS A 193 0.18 11.45 16.59
C LYS A 193 1.62 11.65 16.14
N THR A 194 2.28 12.74 16.54
CA THR A 194 3.63 13.07 16.04
C THR A 194 4.76 12.37 16.79
N TYR A 195 4.49 11.71 17.91
CA TYR A 195 5.53 11.05 18.69
C TYR A 195 5.99 9.74 18.02
N ILE A 196 7.22 9.34 18.33
CA ILE A 196 7.77 8.05 17.90
C ILE A 196 7.46 7.02 18.99
N SER A 197 6.93 5.86 18.61
CA SER A 197 6.78 4.73 19.53
C SER A 197 7.58 3.52 19.04
N PHE A 198 8.57 3.10 19.83
CA PHE A 198 9.30 1.85 19.61
C PHE A 198 8.69 0.67 20.37
N ASP A 199 7.46 0.81 20.87
CA ASP A 199 6.79 -0.31 21.53
C ASP A 199 6.29 -1.33 20.49
N PHE A 200 6.76 -2.57 20.62
CA PHE A 200 6.36 -3.72 19.79
C PHE A 200 5.52 -4.73 20.58
N TYR A 201 5.15 -4.43 21.83
CA TYR A 201 4.30 -5.27 22.68
C TYR A 201 2.80 -4.95 22.55
N TYR A 202 2.36 -4.44 21.39
CA TYR A 202 0.97 -4.01 21.15
C TYR A 202 0.03 -5.14 20.70
N PHE A 203 0.53 -6.35 20.47
CA PHE A 203 -0.27 -7.45 19.92
C PHE A 203 -1.26 -7.99 20.94
N GLU A 204 -2.54 -7.94 20.57
CA GLU A 204 -3.65 -8.46 21.39
C GLU A 204 -3.72 -9.99 21.35
N ASN A 205 -3.31 -10.59 20.22
CA ASN A 205 -3.46 -12.04 19.99
C ASN A 205 -2.14 -12.67 19.51
N ILE A 206 -1.85 -13.90 19.95
CA ILE A 206 -0.70 -14.69 19.48
C ILE A 206 -0.72 -14.88 17.96
N TYR A 207 -1.90 -15.02 17.35
CA TYR A 207 -2.03 -15.16 15.90
C TYR A 207 -1.61 -13.89 15.15
N GLN A 208 -1.74 -12.71 15.74
CA GLN A 208 -1.22 -11.47 15.15
C GLN A 208 0.32 -11.45 15.14
N ARG A 209 0.96 -12.00 16.18
CA ARG A 209 2.43 -12.12 16.25
C ARG A 209 2.96 -13.11 15.21
N ILE A 210 2.29 -14.26 15.08
CA ILE A 210 2.65 -15.27 14.07
C ILE A 210 2.41 -14.74 12.65
N ALA A 211 1.30 -14.02 12.42
CA ALA A 211 1.04 -13.37 11.14
C ALA A 211 2.13 -12.35 10.78
N LEU A 212 2.58 -11.55 11.75
CA LEU A 212 3.70 -10.63 11.53
C LEU A 212 5.01 -11.38 11.24
N ALA A 213 5.35 -12.40 12.02
CA ALA A 213 6.58 -13.17 11.82
C ALA A 213 6.62 -13.87 10.44
N THR A 214 5.50 -14.45 10.03
CA THR A 214 5.38 -15.08 8.71
C THR A 214 5.41 -14.06 7.58
N PHE A 215 4.68 -12.95 7.70
CA PHE A 215 4.71 -11.86 6.73
C PHE A 215 6.11 -11.23 6.59
N THR A 216 6.78 -10.93 7.70
CA THR A 216 8.13 -10.34 7.70
C THR A 216 9.14 -11.29 7.05
N SER A 217 9.12 -12.58 7.37
CA SER A 217 9.97 -13.60 6.73
C SER A 217 9.74 -13.68 5.22
N LEU A 218 8.48 -13.81 4.77
CA LEU A 218 8.12 -13.83 3.35
C LEU A 218 8.52 -12.52 2.64
N SER A 219 8.33 -11.38 3.31
CA SER A 219 8.63 -10.08 2.75
C SER A 219 10.13 -9.86 2.56
N LEU A 220 10.94 -10.27 3.55
CA LEU A 220 12.40 -10.16 3.50
C LEU A 220 12.95 -11.09 2.41
N PHE A 221 12.45 -12.33 2.35
CA PHE A 221 12.81 -13.26 1.29
C PHE A 221 12.52 -12.69 -0.10
N ALA A 222 11.29 -12.22 -0.34
CA ALA A 222 10.90 -11.63 -1.62
C ALA A 222 11.70 -10.36 -1.96
N PHE A 223 11.96 -9.52 -0.97
CA PHE A 223 12.76 -8.30 -1.12
C PHE A 223 14.20 -8.61 -1.54
N VAL A 224 14.89 -9.50 -0.82
CA VAL A 224 16.29 -9.86 -1.10
C VAL A 224 16.42 -10.44 -2.50
N LEU A 225 15.54 -11.36 -2.89
CA LEU A 225 15.53 -11.91 -4.25
C LEU A 225 15.34 -10.84 -5.32
N HIS A 226 14.43 -9.89 -5.09
CA HIS A 226 14.17 -8.82 -6.04
C HIS A 226 15.34 -7.84 -6.14
N VAL A 227 16.05 -7.53 -5.05
CA VAL A 227 17.27 -6.68 -5.07
C VAL A 227 18.31 -7.23 -6.04
N PHE A 228 18.58 -8.55 -5.99
CA PHE A 228 19.51 -9.18 -6.94
C PHE A 228 18.97 -9.18 -8.36
N ASP A 229 17.66 -9.37 -8.53
CA ASP A 229 17.04 -9.44 -9.84
C ASP A 229 16.94 -8.10 -10.58
N VAL A 230 16.84 -6.97 -9.87
CA VAL A 230 16.71 -5.66 -10.53
C VAL A 230 17.84 -5.40 -11.53
N ARG A 231 19.05 -5.91 -11.27
CA ARG A 231 20.21 -5.75 -12.17
C ARG A 231 20.03 -6.48 -13.50
N ASN A 232 19.25 -7.57 -13.51
CA ASN A 232 19.01 -8.40 -14.69
C ASN A 232 17.87 -7.86 -15.57
N LYS A 233 17.16 -6.83 -15.12
CA LYS A 233 16.08 -6.19 -15.89
C LYS A 233 16.63 -5.15 -16.85
N ALA A 234 15.90 -4.92 -17.95
CA ALA A 234 16.24 -3.91 -18.94
C ALA A 234 16.44 -2.53 -18.28
N LEU A 235 17.48 -1.79 -18.70
CA LEU A 235 17.91 -0.52 -18.09
C LEU A 235 16.76 0.48 -17.90
N ASN A 236 15.87 0.56 -18.89
CA ASN A 236 14.70 1.43 -18.85
C ASN A 236 13.69 1.06 -17.73
N MET A 237 13.64 -0.19 -17.28
CA MET A 237 12.75 -0.69 -16.23
C MET A 237 13.42 -0.74 -14.86
N GLN A 238 14.75 -0.72 -14.80
CA GLN A 238 15.48 -0.77 -13.53
C GLN A 238 15.09 0.38 -12.60
N SER A 239 14.90 1.60 -13.13
CA SER A 239 14.49 2.74 -12.31
C SER A 239 13.15 2.52 -11.61
N SER A 240 12.13 2.06 -12.36
CA SER A 240 10.81 1.77 -11.80
C SER A 240 10.85 0.66 -10.76
N HIS A 241 11.66 -0.38 -10.96
CA HIS A 241 11.87 -1.45 -9.98
C HIS A 241 12.65 -0.99 -8.74
N LYS A 242 13.61 -0.08 -8.87
CA LYS A 242 14.28 0.58 -7.74
C LYS A 242 13.30 1.42 -6.93
N THR A 243 12.42 2.19 -7.58
CA THR A 243 11.37 2.97 -6.91
C THR A 243 10.46 2.07 -6.07
N ILE A 244 10.12 0.86 -6.56
CA ILE A 244 9.30 -0.11 -5.79
C ILE A 244 10.06 -0.66 -4.58
N LEU A 245 11.36 -0.96 -4.73
CA LEU A 245 12.20 -1.41 -3.61
C LEU A 245 12.29 -0.32 -2.52
N PHE A 246 12.58 0.93 -2.91
CA PHE A 246 12.63 2.04 -1.96
C PHE A 246 11.26 2.31 -1.33
N SER A 247 10.19 2.20 -2.10
CA SER A 247 8.81 2.30 -1.60
C SER A 247 8.52 1.26 -0.52
N PHE A 248 8.97 0.01 -0.69
CA PHE A 248 8.84 -1.02 0.34
C PHE A 248 9.63 -0.67 1.61
N ILE A 249 10.89 -0.25 1.49
CA ILE A 249 11.73 0.15 2.64
C ILE A 249 11.08 1.31 3.40
N LEU A 250 10.56 2.31 2.69
CA LEU A 250 9.88 3.45 3.32
C LEU A 250 8.57 3.02 3.99
N GLY A 251 7.82 2.09 3.39
CA GLY A 251 6.64 1.48 4.03
C GLY A 251 6.98 0.80 5.36
N VAL A 252 8.09 0.06 5.41
CA VAL A 252 8.61 -0.54 6.66
C VAL A 252 9.01 0.55 7.65
N GLY A 253 9.67 1.60 7.18
CA GLY A 253 10.01 2.78 8.00
C GLY A 253 8.78 3.43 8.62
N ILE A 254 7.70 3.61 7.87
CA ILE A 254 6.43 4.15 8.39
C ILE A 254 5.88 3.26 9.50
N TYR A 255 5.88 1.93 9.31
CA TYR A 255 5.44 0.99 10.35
C TYR A 255 6.30 1.06 11.62
N VAL A 256 7.63 1.13 11.46
CA VAL A 256 8.57 1.17 12.60
C VAL A 256 8.45 2.47 13.40
N LEU A 257 8.25 3.60 12.72
CA LEU A 257 8.16 4.92 13.34
C LEU A 257 6.77 5.25 13.91
N SER A 258 5.72 4.56 13.45
CA SER A 258 4.33 4.91 13.78
C SER A 258 4.04 4.93 15.29
N ALA A 259 3.35 5.99 15.73
CA ALA A 259 2.75 6.09 17.06
C ALA A 259 1.58 5.10 17.20
N ASN A 260 1.46 4.44 18.36
CA ASN A 260 0.41 3.44 18.62
C ASN A 260 0.32 2.38 17.52
N LYS A 261 1.39 1.57 17.42
CA LYS A 261 1.51 0.55 16.40
C LYS A 261 0.26 -0.32 16.36
N ASN A 262 -0.27 -0.46 15.15
CA ASN A 262 -1.31 -1.41 14.81
C ASN A 262 -0.83 -2.16 13.57
N ASN A 263 -1.15 -3.45 13.48
CA ASN A 263 -0.87 -4.28 12.31
C ASN A 263 -1.40 -3.67 11.00
N GLY A 264 -2.46 -2.86 11.08
CA GLY A 264 -2.93 -2.06 9.94
C GLY A 264 -1.84 -1.19 9.31
N CYS A 265 -0.86 -0.70 10.07
CA CYS A 265 0.22 0.16 9.55
C CYS A 265 1.12 -0.55 8.53
N LEU A 266 1.10 -1.89 8.49
CA LEU A 266 1.81 -2.67 7.46
C LEU A 266 1.18 -2.52 6.07
N ALA A 267 -0.03 -1.95 5.98
CA ALA A 267 -0.72 -1.69 4.71
C ALA A 267 0.14 -0.94 3.70
N PHE A 268 0.97 0.00 4.17
CA PHE A 268 1.87 0.78 3.35
C PHE A 268 2.93 -0.07 2.63
N CYS A 269 3.21 -1.28 3.12
CA CYS A 269 4.10 -2.25 2.49
C CYS A 269 3.40 -3.14 1.46
N PHE A 270 2.07 -3.32 1.55
CA PHE A 270 1.35 -4.33 0.76
C PHE A 270 1.45 -4.08 -0.73
N GLY A 271 1.30 -2.83 -1.17
CA GLY A 271 1.38 -2.47 -2.58
C GLY A 271 2.74 -2.84 -3.19
N PRO A 272 3.85 -2.26 -2.70
CA PRO A 272 5.19 -2.57 -3.19
C PRO A 272 5.53 -4.06 -3.11
N LEU A 273 5.19 -4.71 -1.99
CA LEU A 273 5.47 -6.12 -1.78
C LEU A 273 4.66 -7.01 -2.72
N ALA A 274 3.41 -6.67 -3.03
CA ALA A 274 2.59 -7.41 -3.97
C ALA A 274 3.17 -7.37 -5.39
N ILE A 275 3.76 -6.24 -5.79
CA ILE A 275 4.44 -6.13 -7.10
C ILE A 275 5.72 -6.97 -7.10
N ILE A 276 6.49 -6.94 -6.02
CA ILE A 276 7.71 -7.76 -5.87
C ILE A 276 7.37 -9.26 -5.89
N GLY A 277 6.38 -9.68 -5.09
CA GLY A 277 5.94 -11.07 -5.03
C GLY A 277 5.34 -11.56 -6.35
N ALA A 278 4.63 -10.70 -7.09
CA ALA A 278 4.11 -11.04 -8.41
C ALA A 278 5.23 -11.35 -9.41
N ASN A 279 6.30 -10.54 -9.39
CA ASN A 279 7.51 -10.81 -10.19
C ASN A 279 8.17 -12.14 -9.80
N PHE A 280 8.20 -12.47 -8.52
CA PHE A 280 8.74 -13.75 -8.05
C PHE A 280 7.90 -14.94 -8.54
N ILE A 281 6.57 -14.92 -8.34
CA ILE A 281 5.67 -16.00 -8.77
C ILE A 281 5.75 -16.19 -10.29
N GLU A 282 5.86 -15.11 -11.04
CA GLU A 282 5.98 -15.15 -12.50
C GLU A 282 7.25 -15.85 -13.01
N LYS A 283 8.34 -15.78 -12.25
CA LYS A 283 9.62 -16.41 -12.61
C LYS A 283 9.66 -17.91 -12.38
N ILE A 284 8.72 -18.46 -11.61
CA ILE A 284 8.66 -19.89 -11.37
C ILE A 284 8.28 -20.58 -12.69
N GLU A 285 9.22 -21.33 -13.27
CA GLU A 285 9.00 -22.04 -14.53
C GLU A 285 8.04 -23.22 -14.36
N ASN A 286 8.20 -23.98 -13.25
CA ASN A 286 7.35 -25.12 -12.97
C ASN A 286 5.94 -24.68 -12.51
N ASN A 287 4.95 -24.97 -13.34
CA ASN A 287 3.55 -24.64 -13.07
C ASN A 287 3.00 -25.29 -11.79
N TRP A 288 3.46 -26.50 -11.43
CA TRP A 288 3.03 -27.16 -10.19
C TRP A 288 3.51 -26.40 -8.96
N VAL A 289 4.78 -26.00 -8.93
CA VAL A 289 5.37 -25.22 -7.84
C VAL A 289 4.66 -23.87 -7.71
N LYS A 290 4.37 -23.23 -8.85
CA LYS A 290 3.66 -21.95 -8.90
C LYS A 290 2.26 -22.04 -8.27
N GLU A 291 1.53 -23.10 -8.60
CA GLU A 291 0.20 -23.35 -8.02
C GLU A 291 0.30 -23.61 -6.52
N ILE A 292 1.24 -24.44 -6.07
CA ILE A 292 1.45 -24.72 -4.64
C ILE A 292 1.74 -23.43 -3.86
N VAL A 293 2.63 -22.57 -4.36
CA VAL A 293 2.96 -21.29 -3.70
C VAL A 293 1.72 -20.39 -3.61
N VAL A 294 0.96 -20.26 -4.69
CA VAL A 294 -0.24 -19.43 -4.75
C VAL A 294 -1.33 -19.94 -3.80
N TYR A 295 -1.57 -21.26 -3.77
CA TYR A 295 -2.53 -21.87 -2.84
C TYR A 295 -2.08 -21.77 -1.40
N ALA A 296 -0.79 -21.98 -1.11
CA ALA A 296 -0.24 -21.84 0.24
C ALA A 296 -0.41 -20.41 0.77
N LEU A 297 -0.12 -19.39 -0.06
CA LEU A 297 -0.30 -17.99 0.34
C LEU A 297 -1.77 -17.65 0.62
N LEU A 298 -2.71 -18.14 -0.20
CA LEU A 298 -4.14 -17.95 0.05
C LEU A 298 -4.61 -18.69 1.29
N GLY A 299 -4.18 -19.93 1.49
CA GLY A 299 -4.48 -20.73 2.67
C GLY A 299 -4.00 -20.04 3.95
N LEU A 300 -2.77 -19.53 3.95
CA LEU A 300 -2.24 -18.75 5.07
C LEU A 300 -3.04 -17.46 5.31
N GLY A 301 -3.39 -16.73 4.25
CA GLY A 301 -4.20 -15.51 4.37
C GLY A 301 -5.56 -15.78 5.01
N ILE A 302 -6.28 -16.80 4.55
CA ILE A 302 -7.57 -17.20 5.12
C ILE A 302 -7.42 -17.69 6.55
N PHE A 303 -6.41 -18.52 6.84
CA PHE A 303 -6.13 -19.02 8.18
C PHE A 303 -5.91 -17.87 9.17
N PHE A 304 -5.03 -16.92 8.85
CA PHE A 304 -4.78 -15.77 9.72
C PHE A 304 -6.00 -14.86 9.84
N PHE A 305 -6.78 -14.68 8.77
CA PHE A 305 -8.02 -13.92 8.84
C PHE A 305 -9.01 -14.51 9.85
N ILE A 306 -9.24 -15.83 9.79
CA ILE A 306 -10.18 -16.55 10.69
C ILE A 306 -9.66 -16.52 12.13
N MET A 307 -8.36 -16.78 12.33
CA MET A 307 -7.76 -16.83 13.66
C MET A 307 -7.65 -15.45 14.34
N GLN A 308 -7.70 -14.37 13.55
CA GLN A 308 -7.72 -13.00 14.04
C GLN A 308 -9.14 -12.41 14.10
N LEU A 309 -10.19 -13.15 13.74
CA LEU A 309 -11.56 -12.62 13.70
C LEU A 309 -12.00 -12.13 15.07
#